data_AF-A0A2P7MZN8-F1
#
_entry.id   AF-A0A2P7MZN8-F1
#
_cell.length_a   1.000
_cell.length_b   1.000
_cell.length_c   1.000
_cell.angle_alpha   90.00
_cell.angle_beta   90.00
_cell.angle_gamma   90.00
#
_symmetry.space_group_name_H-M   'P 1'
#
loop_
_entity.id
_entity.type
_entity.pdbx_description
1 polymer ?
#
loop_
_entity_poly.entity_id
_entity_poly.type
_entity_poly.pdbx_seq_one_letter_code
_entity_poly.pdbx_strand_id
1 'polypeptide(L)'
;MASPLSPCRRQQAQALSRCALKARNALVLEHLPLADAIATATARRLFPLVEREDLVQVAREALVRSAPRCRAGEPPAPYLRRCITGALQHHLRDRVRLVRIPHRLHEQGQCPLGHTSLDAQVDGEHSLLDQLEAPAAELASGSDAEELAVEQLVEQLPAAQATALRLTLLEGLTLRAAGLKLGISAMAVQRAQKKAIAALRLQLVGGG
;
A
#
# COMPACT_ATOMS: atom_id res chain seq x y z
N MET A 1 0.36 -13.66 -31.25
CA MET A 1 -1.11 -13.46 -31.18
C MET A 1 -1.41 -12.61 -29.94
N ALA A 2 -1.32 -11.29 -30.06
CA ALA A 2 -1.54 -10.37 -28.94
C ALA A 2 -3.04 -10.14 -28.75
N SER A 3 -3.52 -10.36 -27.52
CA SER A 3 -4.92 -10.17 -27.14
C SER A 3 -5.28 -8.69 -27.17
N PRO A 4 -6.39 -8.26 -27.80
CA PRO A 4 -6.77 -6.86 -27.82
C PRO A 4 -7.21 -6.43 -26.42
N LEU A 5 -6.54 -5.41 -25.89
CA LEU A 5 -6.88 -4.75 -24.64
C LEU A 5 -8.37 -4.33 -24.67
N SER A 6 -9.12 -4.77 -23.66
CA SER A 6 -10.51 -4.36 -23.42
C SER A 6 -10.63 -2.83 -23.47
N PRO A 7 -11.59 -2.27 -24.23
CA PRO A 7 -11.75 -0.82 -24.32
C PRO A 7 -12.21 -0.30 -22.96
N CYS A 8 -11.27 0.32 -22.24
CA CYS A 8 -11.58 1.11 -21.06
C CYS A 8 -12.66 2.10 -21.46
N ARG A 9 -13.85 1.97 -20.87
CA ARG A 9 -15.05 2.74 -21.17
C ARG A 9 -14.81 4.20 -20.76
N ARG A 10 -14.02 4.95 -21.55
CA ARG A 10 -14.01 6.41 -21.57
C ARG A 10 -15.42 6.79 -21.99
N GLN A 11 -16.29 7.03 -21.01
CA GLN A 11 -17.51 7.79 -21.26
C GLN A 11 -17.03 9.11 -21.86
N GLN A 12 -17.16 9.24 -23.18
CA GLN A 12 -16.97 10.51 -23.86
C GLN A 12 -17.96 11.47 -23.18
N ALA A 13 -17.44 12.38 -22.37
CA ALA A 13 -18.24 13.43 -21.77
C ALA A 13 -18.80 14.24 -22.93
N GLN A 14 -20.08 14.04 -23.25
CA GLN A 14 -20.77 14.86 -24.23
C GLN A 14 -20.62 16.32 -23.79
N ALA A 15 -20.16 17.18 -24.69
CA ALA A 15 -19.97 18.58 -24.40
C ALA A 15 -21.32 19.18 -23.96
N LEU A 16 -21.39 19.64 -22.71
CA LEU A 16 -22.60 20.27 -22.18
C LEU A 16 -22.89 21.55 -22.96
N SER A 17 -24.17 21.82 -23.23
CA SER A 17 -24.59 23.08 -23.84
C SER A 17 -24.20 24.27 -22.94
N ARG A 18 -24.00 25.46 -23.53
CA ARG A 18 -23.67 26.67 -22.75
C ARG A 18 -24.70 26.97 -21.66
N CYS A 19 -25.98 26.70 -21.92
CA CYS A 19 -27.06 26.85 -20.93
C CYS A 19 -26.91 25.84 -19.78
N ALA A 20 -26.66 24.57 -20.09
CA ALA A 20 -26.43 23.54 -19.08
C ALA A 20 -25.19 23.83 -18.21
N LEU A 21 -24.12 24.36 -18.80
CA LEU A 21 -22.94 24.81 -18.07
C LEU A 21 -23.25 25.97 -17.12
N LYS A 22 -24.02 26.97 -17.56
CA LYS A 22 -24.46 28.09 -16.71
C LYS A 22 -25.31 27.60 -15.54
N ALA A 23 -26.29 26.73 -15.80
CA ALA A 23 -27.15 26.15 -14.76
C ALA A 23 -26.34 25.34 -13.74
N ARG A 24 -25.41 24.50 -14.21
CA ARG A 24 -24.48 23.76 -13.33
C ARG A 24 -23.65 24.72 -12.47
N ASN A 25 -23.06 25.75 -13.07
CA ASN A 25 -22.21 26.69 -12.34
C ASN A 25 -23.02 27.48 -11.30
N ALA A 26 -24.25 27.86 -11.59
CA ALA A 26 -25.14 28.50 -10.62
C ALA A 26 -25.39 27.59 -9.41
N LEU A 27 -25.72 26.31 -9.64
CA LEU A 27 -25.92 25.33 -8.58
C LEU A 27 -24.65 25.09 -7.75
N VAL A 28 -23.49 25.04 -8.39
CA VAL A 28 -22.20 24.91 -7.69
C VAL A 28 -21.94 26.13 -6.80
N LEU A 29 -22.18 27.34 -7.30
CA LEU A 29 -21.97 28.57 -6.51
C LEU A 29 -22.93 28.65 -5.33
N GLU A 30 -24.20 28.27 -5.52
CA GLU A 30 -25.21 28.22 -4.46
C GLU A 30 -24.81 27.29 -3.30
N HIS A 31 -24.22 26.12 -3.61
CA HIS A 31 -23.85 25.11 -2.61
C HIS A 31 -22.37 25.13 -2.21
N LEU A 32 -21.61 26.13 -2.64
CA LEU A 32 -20.21 26.29 -2.25
C LEU A 32 -20.04 26.41 -0.72
N PRO A 33 -20.86 27.21 0.01
CA PRO A 33 -20.77 27.29 1.47
C PRO A 33 -21.04 25.96 2.17
N LEU A 34 -21.91 25.10 1.61
CA LEU A 34 -22.18 23.77 2.15
C LEU A 34 -20.93 22.89 2.08
N ALA A 35 -20.24 22.88 0.93
CA ALA A 35 -19.01 22.11 0.76
C ALA A 35 -17.91 22.60 1.72
N ASP A 36 -17.73 23.91 1.82
CA ASP A 36 -16.74 24.53 2.69
C ASP A 36 -17.04 24.25 4.18
N ALA A 37 -18.30 24.29 4.59
CA ALA A 37 -18.71 23.99 5.96
C ALA A 37 -18.42 22.51 6.33
N ILE A 38 -18.73 21.56 5.43
CA ILE A 38 -18.45 20.13 5.66
C ILE A 38 -16.94 19.87 5.75
N ALA A 39 -16.17 20.44 4.82
CA ALA A 39 -14.71 20.35 4.83
C ALA A 39 -14.12 20.95 6.11
N THR A 40 -14.57 22.14 6.50
CA THR A 40 -14.09 22.83 7.71
C THR A 40 -14.42 22.05 8.98
N ALA A 41 -15.63 21.48 9.09
CA ALA A 41 -15.99 20.63 10.22
C ALA A 41 -15.12 19.37 10.30
N THR A 42 -14.80 18.77 9.15
CA THR A 42 -13.93 17.60 9.06
C THR A 42 -12.48 17.95 9.41
N ALA A 43 -11.97 19.09 8.92
CA ALA A 43 -10.64 19.60 9.23
C ALA A 43 -10.46 19.87 10.73
N ARG A 44 -11.43 20.53 11.36
CA ARG A 44 -11.41 20.79 12.81
C ARG A 44 -11.35 19.51 13.63
N ARG A 45 -12.07 18.46 13.22
CA ARG A 45 -12.07 17.16 13.90
C ARG A 45 -10.73 16.43 13.77
N LEU A 46 -10.02 16.63 12.67
CA LEU A 46 -8.80 15.89 12.34
C LEU A 46 -7.52 16.72 12.48
N PHE A 47 -7.61 17.95 12.98
CA PHE A 47 -6.46 18.81 13.20
C PHE A 47 -5.46 18.15 14.18
N PRO A 48 -4.14 18.19 13.93
CA PRO A 48 -3.42 18.83 12.81
C PRO A 48 -3.09 17.90 11.63
N LEU A 49 -3.76 16.75 11.51
CA LEU A 49 -3.37 15.69 10.56
C LEU A 49 -3.54 16.07 9.08
N VAL A 50 -4.46 16.98 8.76
CA VAL A 50 -4.78 17.37 7.39
C VAL A 50 -5.02 18.86 7.33
N GLU A 51 -4.46 19.49 6.31
CA GLU A 51 -4.69 20.90 6.04
C GLU A 51 -6.14 21.19 5.65
N ARG A 52 -6.67 22.30 6.17
CA ARG A 52 -8.05 22.72 5.89
C ARG A 52 -8.26 22.93 4.39
N GLU A 53 -7.27 23.49 3.71
CA GLU A 53 -7.35 23.85 2.29
C GLU A 53 -7.49 22.62 1.39
N ASP A 54 -6.77 21.54 1.71
CA ASP A 54 -6.87 20.26 0.99
C ASP A 54 -8.29 19.68 1.08
N LEU A 55 -8.87 19.65 2.28
CA LEU A 55 -10.23 19.15 2.47
C LEU A 55 -11.27 20.03 1.79
N VAL A 56 -11.07 21.35 1.79
CA VAL A 56 -11.94 22.29 1.05
C VAL A 56 -11.85 22.02 -0.46
N GLN A 57 -10.65 21.78 -0.99
CA GLN A 57 -10.46 21.48 -2.40
C GLN A 57 -11.15 20.16 -2.79
N VAL A 58 -11.00 19.10 -2.00
CA VAL A 58 -11.66 17.81 -2.22
C VAL A 58 -13.18 17.96 -2.18
N ALA A 59 -13.71 18.71 -1.22
CA ALA A 59 -15.14 18.95 -1.12
C ALA A 59 -15.70 19.72 -2.33
N ARG A 60 -14.99 20.76 -2.79
CA ARG A 60 -15.36 21.54 -3.99
C ARG A 60 -15.25 20.72 -5.27
N GLU A 61 -14.22 19.88 -5.41
CA GLU A 61 -14.11 18.94 -6.53
C GLU A 61 -15.30 17.97 -6.56
N ALA A 62 -15.64 17.40 -5.40
CA ALA A 62 -16.78 16.50 -5.25
C ALA A 62 -18.11 17.20 -5.59
N LEU A 63 -18.28 18.45 -5.19
CA LEU A 63 -19.42 19.29 -5.54
C LEU A 63 -19.53 19.46 -7.07
N VAL A 64 -18.46 19.89 -7.74
CA VAL A 64 -18.45 20.07 -9.20
C VAL A 64 -18.73 18.75 -9.94
N ARG A 65 -18.19 17.64 -9.43
CA ARG A 65 -18.39 16.30 -10.01
C ARG A 65 -19.81 15.76 -9.80
N SER A 66 -20.48 16.12 -8.71
CA SER A 66 -21.81 15.62 -8.36
C SER A 66 -22.96 16.51 -8.84
N ALA A 67 -22.72 17.82 -9.01
CA ALA A 67 -23.71 18.79 -9.48
C ALA A 67 -24.47 18.40 -10.76
N PRO A 68 -23.84 17.82 -11.81
CA PRO A 68 -24.56 17.39 -13.02
C PRO A 68 -25.57 16.26 -12.80
N ARG A 69 -25.51 15.56 -11.65
CA ARG A 69 -26.37 14.42 -11.32
C ARG A 69 -27.54 14.81 -10.43
N CYS A 70 -27.63 16.07 -10.00
CA CYS A 70 -28.76 16.59 -9.26
C CYS A 70 -30.01 16.59 -10.14
N ARG A 71 -31.12 16.08 -9.62
CA ARG A 71 -32.41 16.07 -10.32
C ARG A 71 -33.12 17.40 -10.13
N ALA A 72 -33.76 17.89 -11.18
CA ALA A 72 -34.65 19.04 -11.07
C ALA A 72 -35.89 18.66 -10.24
N GLY A 73 -36.27 19.51 -9.28
CA GLY A 73 -37.45 19.31 -8.42
C GLY A 73 -37.17 18.62 -7.08
N GLU A 74 -35.98 18.06 -6.87
CA GLU A 74 -35.55 17.54 -5.56
C GLU A 74 -34.56 18.52 -4.90
N PRO A 75 -34.60 18.70 -3.56
CA PRO A 75 -33.61 19.53 -2.88
C PRO A 75 -32.21 18.93 -3.08
N PRO A 76 -31.24 19.67 -3.67
CA PRO A 76 -29.91 19.13 -3.98
C PRO A 76 -29.02 18.89 -2.74
N ALA A 77 -29.25 19.62 -1.64
CA ALA A 77 -28.35 19.64 -0.49
C ALA A 77 -28.10 18.26 0.19
N PRO A 78 -29.10 17.40 0.45
CA PRO A 78 -28.88 16.07 1.04
C PRO A 78 -28.03 15.16 0.15
N TYR A 79 -28.27 15.18 -1.16
CA TYR A 79 -27.49 14.41 -2.13
C TYR A 79 -26.04 14.89 -2.18
N LEU A 80 -25.84 16.19 -2.33
CA LEU A 80 -24.51 16.80 -2.37
C LEU A 80 -23.73 16.54 -1.08
N ARG A 81 -24.36 16.68 0.09
CA ARG A 81 -23.76 16.34 1.38
C ARG A 81 -23.26 14.90 1.40
N ARG A 82 -24.07 13.93 0.96
CA ARG A 82 -23.65 12.52 0.89
C ARG A 82 -22.44 12.33 -0.03
N CYS A 83 -22.44 12.95 -1.20
CA CYS A 83 -21.33 12.86 -2.15
C CYS A 83 -20.04 13.51 -1.64
N ILE A 84 -20.14 14.68 -1.02
CA ILE A 84 -19.01 15.42 -0.45
C ILE A 84 -18.41 14.65 0.73
N THR A 85 -19.24 14.20 1.67
CA THR A 85 -18.78 13.40 2.82
C THR A 85 -18.07 12.12 2.36
N GLY A 86 -18.64 11.41 1.38
CA GLY A 86 -18.00 10.20 0.83
C GLY A 86 -16.67 10.49 0.13
N ALA A 87 -16.57 11.60 -0.61
CA ALA A 87 -15.33 12.01 -1.26
C ALA A 87 -14.23 12.35 -0.23
N LEU A 88 -14.57 13.04 0.85
CA LEU A 88 -13.66 13.32 1.94
C LEU A 88 -13.19 12.03 2.63
N GLN A 89 -14.10 11.11 2.93
CA GLN A 89 -13.75 9.81 3.52
C GLN A 89 -12.78 9.02 2.65
N HIS A 90 -13.01 8.98 1.32
CA HIS A 90 -12.08 8.33 0.39
C HIS A 90 -10.71 9.01 0.38
N HIS A 91 -10.67 10.34 0.34
CA HIS A 91 -9.42 11.09 0.38
C HIS A 91 -8.62 10.80 1.66
N LEU A 92 -9.28 10.84 2.82
CA LEU A 92 -8.67 10.53 4.12
C LEU A 92 -8.12 9.09 4.16
N ARG A 93 -8.83 8.13 3.57
CA ARG A 93 -8.39 6.73 3.53
C ARG A 93 -7.18 6.53 2.62
N ASP A 94 -7.20 7.15 1.44
CA ASP A 94 -6.29 6.79 0.35
C ASP A 94 -5.06 7.72 0.22
N ARG A 95 -5.14 8.96 0.71
CA ARG A 95 -4.12 10.00 0.48
C ARG A 95 -3.46 10.54 1.75
N VAL A 96 -4.16 10.55 2.88
CA VAL A 96 -3.68 11.18 4.13
C VAL A 96 -2.80 10.25 4.96
N ARG A 97 -3.02 8.94 4.87
CA ARG A 97 -2.23 7.96 5.63
C ARG A 97 -0.80 7.89 5.07
N LEU A 98 0.20 7.94 5.95
CA LEU A 98 1.60 7.70 5.55
C LEU A 98 1.79 6.32 4.92
N VAL A 99 1.14 5.30 5.49
CA VAL A 99 1.16 3.94 4.97
C VAL A 99 -0.21 3.59 4.42
N ARG A 100 -0.23 3.13 3.17
CA ARG A 100 -1.47 2.68 2.52
C ARG A 100 -1.97 1.38 3.16
N ILE A 101 -3.23 1.39 3.60
CA ILE A 101 -3.84 0.25 4.29
C ILE A 101 -4.82 -0.47 3.35
N PRO A 102 -4.79 -1.81 3.26
CA PRO A 102 -5.78 -2.56 2.50
C PRO A 102 -7.18 -2.41 3.10
N HIS A 103 -8.21 -2.41 2.25
CA HIS A 103 -9.59 -2.11 2.62
C HIS A 103 -10.13 -2.93 3.80
N ARG A 104 -9.83 -4.23 3.85
CA ARG A 104 -10.29 -5.14 4.92
C ARG A 104 -9.84 -4.70 6.32
N LEU A 105 -8.60 -4.21 6.45
CA LEU A 105 -8.06 -3.74 7.73
C LEU A 105 -8.67 -2.39 8.12
N HIS A 106 -9.01 -1.55 7.13
CA HIS A 106 -9.68 -0.28 7.39
C HIS A 106 -11.08 -0.46 8.00
N GLU A 107 -11.86 -1.44 7.52
CA GLU A 107 -13.20 -1.74 8.04
C GLU A 107 -13.20 -2.26 9.48
N GLN A 108 -12.10 -2.89 9.92
CA GLN A 108 -11.93 -3.35 11.30
C GLN A 108 -11.68 -2.21 12.29
N GLY A 109 -11.42 -0.98 11.81
CA GLY A 109 -11.29 0.21 12.66
C GLY A 109 -10.00 0.28 13.49
N GLN A 110 -9.07 -0.66 13.30
CA GLN A 110 -7.89 -0.82 14.15
C GLN A 110 -6.73 0.12 13.78
N CYS A 111 -6.82 0.83 12.65
CA CYS A 111 -5.68 1.59 12.13
C CYS A 111 -5.81 3.09 12.39
N PRO A 112 -4.98 3.68 13.28
CA PRO A 112 -5.01 5.12 13.53
C PRO A 112 -4.71 5.90 12.26
N LEU A 113 -5.30 7.09 12.11
CA LEU A 113 -4.99 8.01 11.00
C LEU A 113 -3.68 8.76 11.24
N GLY A 114 -3.29 8.93 12.51
CA GLY A 114 -2.12 9.70 12.91
C GLY A 114 -0.81 8.92 12.84
N HIS A 115 0.26 9.68 12.82
CA HIS A 115 1.64 9.23 12.98
C HIS A 115 2.35 10.19 13.92
N THR A 116 3.41 9.70 14.55
CA THR A 116 4.30 10.55 15.36
C THR A 116 5.48 10.95 14.50
N SER A 117 5.79 12.25 14.44
CA SER A 117 6.99 12.73 13.76
C SER A 117 8.22 12.30 14.56
N LEU A 118 9.28 11.84 13.88
CA LEU A 118 10.55 11.55 14.54
C LEU A 118 11.27 12.82 15.00
N ASP A 119 10.95 13.96 14.39
CA ASP A 119 11.45 15.27 14.80
C ASP A 119 10.69 15.84 16.02
N ALA A 120 9.65 15.15 16.51
CA ALA A 120 8.93 15.60 17.69
C ALA A 120 9.85 15.53 18.92
N GLN A 121 9.85 16.62 19.70
CA GLN A 121 10.61 16.71 20.95
C GLN A 121 9.73 16.28 22.12
N VAL A 122 10.22 15.36 22.96
CA VAL A 122 9.49 14.89 24.15
C VAL A 122 9.86 15.71 25.39
N ASP A 123 11.14 16.08 25.53
CA ASP A 123 11.68 16.82 26.70
C ASP A 123 12.49 18.07 26.31
N GLY A 124 12.33 18.57 25.08
CA GLY A 124 12.94 19.83 24.61
C GLY A 124 14.41 19.76 24.21
N GLU A 125 15.15 18.72 24.61
CA GLU A 125 16.59 18.59 24.32
C GLU A 125 16.89 17.65 23.14
N HIS A 126 16.09 16.60 22.97
CA HIS A 126 16.32 15.57 21.95
C HIS A 126 15.04 15.26 21.16
N SER A 127 15.20 15.03 19.86
CA SER A 127 14.13 14.53 19.01
C SER A 127 13.90 13.04 19.27
N LEU A 128 12.72 12.52 18.93
CA LEU A 128 12.48 11.07 18.96
C LEU A 128 13.47 10.31 18.06
N LEU A 129 13.95 10.92 16.97
CA LEU A 129 14.97 10.35 16.11
C LEU A 129 16.27 10.06 16.87
N ASP A 130 16.71 10.99 17.72
CA ASP A 130 17.97 10.87 18.48
C ASP A 130 17.89 9.77 19.55
N GLN A 131 16.68 9.42 19.97
CA GLN A 131 16.42 8.34 20.95
C GLN A 131 16.34 6.97 20.29
N LEU A 132 16.21 6.88 18.96
CA LEU A 132 16.18 5.61 18.27
C LEU A 132 17.60 5.03 18.26
N GLU A 133 17.74 3.85 18.88
CA GLU A 133 18.94 3.05 18.70
C GLU A 133 19.13 2.80 17.21
N ALA A 134 20.36 3.06 16.72
CA ALA A 134 20.72 2.63 15.38
C ALA A 134 20.35 1.15 15.27
N PRO A 135 19.71 0.71 14.17
CA PRO A 135 19.49 -0.71 13.97
C PRO A 135 20.84 -1.35 14.22
N ALA A 136 20.86 -2.36 15.11
CA ALA A 136 22.06 -3.14 15.34
C ALA A 136 22.63 -3.32 13.95
N ALA A 137 23.86 -2.81 13.71
CA ALA A 137 24.53 -3.09 12.47
C ALA A 137 24.23 -4.56 12.26
N GLU A 138 23.71 -4.94 11.09
CA GLU A 138 23.78 -6.33 10.70
C GLU A 138 25.28 -6.61 10.80
N LEU A 139 25.70 -7.02 12.01
CA LEU A 139 26.90 -7.73 12.25
C LEU A 139 26.78 -8.77 11.14
N ALA A 140 27.87 -8.99 10.45
CA ALA A 140 28.10 -10.32 9.92
C ALA A 140 28.03 -11.29 11.13
N SER A 141 26.82 -11.52 11.65
CA SER A 141 26.39 -12.41 12.70
C SER A 141 25.59 -13.51 12.01
N GLY A 142 26.12 -14.01 10.90
CA GLY A 142 26.66 -15.34 11.03
C GLY A 142 27.98 -15.19 11.76
N SER A 143 28.07 -15.61 13.02
CA SER A 143 29.43 -15.92 13.51
C SER A 143 30.04 -16.90 12.51
N ASP A 144 31.36 -16.88 12.29
CA ASP A 144 32.00 -17.89 11.43
C ASP A 144 31.55 -19.32 11.80
N ALA A 145 31.18 -19.54 13.07
CA ALA A 145 30.60 -20.77 13.58
C ALA A 145 29.17 -21.07 13.07
N GLU A 146 28.29 -20.08 12.91
CA GLU A 146 26.96 -20.25 12.31
C GLU A 146 27.05 -20.53 10.80
N GLU A 147 27.97 -19.86 10.10
CA GLU A 147 28.22 -20.11 8.68
C GLU A 147 28.79 -21.52 8.46
N LEU A 148 29.76 -21.95 9.29
CA LEU A 148 30.25 -23.33 9.30
C LEU A 148 29.15 -24.35 9.63
N ALA A 149 28.28 -24.06 10.60
CA ALA A 149 27.20 -24.98 10.99
C ALA A 149 26.20 -25.18 9.85
N VAL A 150 25.85 -24.11 9.13
CA VAL A 150 24.98 -24.20 7.95
C VAL A 150 25.66 -25.00 6.83
N GLU A 151 26.95 -24.78 6.57
CA GLU A 151 27.69 -25.57 5.58
C GLU A 151 27.71 -27.06 5.93
N GLN A 152 27.96 -27.41 7.19
CA GLN A 152 27.93 -28.79 7.67
C GLN A 152 26.55 -29.45 7.51
N LEU A 153 25.47 -28.71 7.79
CA LEU A 153 24.11 -29.21 7.57
C LEU A 153 23.82 -29.43 6.08
N VAL A 154 24.33 -28.56 5.20
CA VAL A 154 24.20 -28.75 3.75
C VAL A 154 25.01 -29.95 3.26
N GLU A 155 26.18 -30.24 3.84
CA GLU A 155 26.97 -31.43 3.52
C GLU A 155 26.30 -32.75 3.94
N GLN A 156 25.49 -32.75 4.99
CA GLN A 156 24.72 -33.92 5.42
C GLN A 156 23.52 -34.22 4.51
N LEU A 157 23.13 -33.28 3.62
CA LEU A 157 22.05 -33.51 2.67
C LEU A 157 22.49 -34.48 1.57
N PRO A 158 21.55 -35.23 0.98
CA PRO A 158 21.82 -36.01 -0.22
C PRO A 158 22.41 -35.13 -1.33
N ALA A 159 23.41 -35.63 -2.07
CA ALA A 159 24.16 -34.85 -3.06
C ALA A 159 23.27 -34.05 -4.02
N ALA A 160 22.21 -34.66 -4.57
CA ALA A 160 21.28 -33.98 -5.47
C ALA A 160 20.53 -32.80 -4.82
N GLN A 161 20.28 -32.86 -3.51
CA GLN A 161 19.62 -31.80 -2.74
C GLN A 161 20.60 -30.67 -2.41
N ALA A 162 21.81 -31.02 -1.95
CA ALA A 162 22.87 -30.06 -1.65
C ALA A 162 23.27 -29.25 -2.89
N THR A 163 23.52 -29.91 -4.02
CA THR A 163 23.93 -29.22 -5.26
C THR A 163 22.80 -28.35 -5.82
N ALA A 164 21.54 -28.80 -5.76
CA ALA A 164 20.41 -27.98 -6.18
C ALA A 164 20.26 -26.70 -5.32
N LEU A 165 20.50 -26.79 -4.01
CA LEU A 165 20.42 -25.64 -3.10
C LEU A 165 21.57 -24.66 -3.33
N ARG A 166 22.82 -25.15 -3.45
CA ARG A 166 24.00 -24.31 -3.76
C ARG A 166 23.83 -23.54 -5.07
N LEU A 167 23.47 -24.23 -6.15
CA LEU A 167 23.29 -23.60 -7.48
C LEU A 167 22.17 -22.56 -7.50
N THR A 168 21.09 -22.75 -6.75
CA THR A 168 19.90 -21.88 -6.84
C THR A 168 19.92 -20.73 -5.84
N LEU A 169 20.28 -20.99 -4.59
CA LEU A 169 20.21 -20.01 -3.51
C LEU A 169 21.53 -19.26 -3.32
N LEU A 170 22.65 -19.99 -3.29
CA LEU A 170 23.97 -19.38 -3.05
C LEU A 170 24.53 -18.76 -4.34
N GLU A 171 24.47 -19.50 -5.46
CA GLU A 171 24.91 -18.98 -6.77
C GLU A 171 23.84 -18.16 -7.50
N GLY A 172 22.59 -18.14 -7.02
CA GLY A 172 21.50 -17.35 -7.59
C GLY A 172 21.02 -17.80 -8.99
N LEU A 173 21.32 -19.02 -9.43
CA LEU A 173 20.88 -19.49 -10.74
C LEU A 173 19.37 -19.77 -10.77
N THR A 174 18.76 -19.49 -11.92
CA THR A 174 17.37 -19.91 -12.16
C THR A 174 17.26 -21.44 -12.18
N LEU A 175 16.08 -21.97 -11.81
CA LEU A 175 15.81 -23.42 -11.82
C LEU A 175 16.12 -24.09 -13.17
N ARG A 176 15.90 -23.37 -14.28
CA ARG A 176 16.23 -23.86 -15.63
C ARG A 176 17.73 -23.92 -15.87
N ALA A 177 18.48 -22.88 -15.49
CA ALA A 177 19.94 -22.84 -15.63
C ALA A 177 20.61 -23.90 -14.73
N ALA A 178 20.15 -24.06 -13.50
CA ALA A 178 20.61 -25.12 -12.60
C ALA A 178 20.27 -26.52 -13.16
N GLY A 179 19.09 -26.71 -13.76
CA GLY A 179 18.71 -27.96 -14.40
C GLY A 179 19.61 -28.33 -15.57
N LEU A 180 19.96 -27.34 -16.41
CA LEU A 180 20.90 -27.53 -17.51
C LEU A 180 22.30 -27.93 -17.01
N LYS A 181 22.82 -27.27 -15.97
CA LYS A 181 24.12 -27.64 -15.36
C LYS A 181 24.13 -29.06 -14.80
N LEU A 182 23.01 -29.50 -14.23
CA LEU A 182 22.87 -30.80 -13.58
C LEU A 182 22.41 -31.93 -14.53
N GLY A 183 22.09 -31.62 -15.79
CA GLY A 183 21.54 -32.59 -16.73
C GLY A 183 20.15 -33.11 -16.34
N ILE A 184 19.37 -32.35 -15.56
CA ILE A 184 18.02 -32.73 -15.08
C ILE A 184 16.98 -31.65 -15.38
N SER A 185 15.70 -32.01 -15.28
CA SER A 185 14.62 -31.04 -15.51
C SER A 185 14.56 -29.98 -14.40
N ALA A 186 14.11 -28.77 -14.73
CA ALA A 186 13.89 -27.69 -13.75
C ALA A 186 12.94 -28.11 -12.61
N MET A 187 11.99 -29.03 -12.89
CA MET A 187 11.09 -29.60 -11.88
C MET A 187 11.78 -30.61 -10.96
N ALA A 188 12.81 -31.32 -11.43
CA ALA A 188 13.64 -32.14 -10.57
C ALA A 188 14.48 -31.27 -9.62
N VAL A 189 15.07 -30.18 -10.13
CA VAL A 189 15.79 -29.18 -9.32
C VAL A 189 14.89 -28.58 -8.25
N GLN A 190 13.69 -28.12 -8.62
CA GLN A 190 12.74 -27.53 -7.67
C GLN A 190 12.32 -28.51 -6.57
N ARG A 191 12.07 -29.78 -6.93
CA ARG A 191 11.74 -30.82 -5.96
C ARG A 191 12.90 -31.10 -5.01
N ALA A 192 14.13 -31.15 -5.52
CA ALA A 192 15.33 -31.32 -4.72
C ALA A 192 15.55 -30.12 -3.76
N GLN A 193 15.40 -28.89 -4.24
CA GLN A 193 15.49 -27.66 -3.44
C GLN A 193 14.44 -27.62 -2.32
N LYS A 194 13.18 -27.94 -2.62
CA LYS A 194 12.12 -27.97 -1.60
C LYS A 194 12.38 -29.03 -0.52
N LYS A 195 12.86 -30.22 -0.92
CA LYS A 195 13.25 -31.27 0.03
C LYS A 195 14.41 -30.84 0.91
N ALA A 196 15.44 -30.21 0.32
CA ALA A 196 16.58 -29.67 1.03
C ALA A 196 16.16 -28.65 2.11
N ILE A 197 15.37 -27.65 1.74
CA ILE A 197 14.88 -26.61 2.67
C ILE A 197 14.02 -27.23 3.78
N ALA A 198 13.17 -28.21 3.45
CA ALA A 198 12.35 -28.89 4.45
C ALA A 198 13.20 -29.69 5.46
N ALA A 199 14.24 -30.38 4.98
CA ALA A 199 15.16 -31.12 5.84
C ALA A 199 15.97 -30.19 6.76
N LEU A 200 16.51 -29.10 6.23
CA LEU A 200 17.25 -28.09 7.01
C LEU A 200 16.37 -27.43 8.07
N ARG A 201 15.11 -27.10 7.74
CA ARG A 201 14.15 -26.56 8.71
C ARG A 201 13.89 -27.53 9.86
N LEU A 202 13.76 -28.82 9.57
CA LEU A 202 13.52 -29.84 10.60
C LEU A 202 14.72 -29.97 11.54
N GLN A 203 15.94 -29.92 11.00
CA GLN A 203 17.19 -29.99 11.77
C GLN A 203 17.41 -28.73 12.64
N LEU A 204 17.13 -27.54 12.10
CA LEU A 204 17.28 -26.28 12.84
C LEU A 204 16.22 -26.10 13.94
N VAL A 205 14.99 -26.60 13.74
CA VAL A 205 13.93 -26.54 14.76
C VAL A 205 14.07 -27.65 15.81
N GLY A 206 14.67 -28.79 15.46
CA GLY A 206 14.89 -29.91 16.38
C GLY A 206 16.22 -29.85 17.17
N GLY A 207 17.10 -28.90 16.86
CA GLY A 207 18.40 -28.72 17.51
C GLY A 207 18.48 -27.55 18.50
N GLY A 208 17.34 -26.94 18.85
CA GLY A 208 17.21 -25.89 19.85
C GLY A 208 16.61 -26.39 21.16
#